data_AF-A0A8T6BT13-F1
#
_entry.id   AF-A0A8T6BT13-F1
#
_cell.length_a   1.000
_cell.length_b   1.000
_cell.length_c   1.000
_cell.angle_alpha   90.00
_cell.angle_beta   90.00
_cell.angle_gamma   90.00
#
_symmetry.space_group_name_H-M   'P 1'
#
loop_
_entity.id
_entity.type
_entity.pdbx_description
1 polymer ?
#
loop_
_entity_poly.entity_id
_entity_poly.type
_entity_poly.pdbx_seq_one_letter_code
_entity_poly.pdbx_strand_id
1 'polypeptide(L)'
;RTVYLFCIMLPFALVVDLHYMTPFISVLISYTFISLDCLAEELEDPFGTENNDLPLDAICNAIEIDLLQMNDEAEIPAKILPDRHYQLT
;
A
#
# COMPACT_ATOMS: atom_id res chain seq x y z
N ARG A 1 14.32 2.05 9.35
CA ARG A 1 15.21 2.37 10.52
C ARG A 1 16.01 3.68 10.35
N THR A 2 16.70 3.89 9.23
CA THR A 2 17.48 5.11 8.96
C THR A 2 16.58 6.35 8.83
N VAL A 3 15.39 6.20 8.24
CA VAL A 3 14.40 7.29 8.06
C VAL A 3 13.97 7.90 9.41
N TYR A 4 13.71 7.06 10.42
CA TYR A 4 13.36 7.54 11.76
C TYR A 4 14.48 8.36 12.42
N LEU A 5 15.72 7.90 12.32
CA LEU A 5 16.88 8.64 12.84
C LEU A 5 17.07 9.97 12.10
N PHE A 6 16.90 9.96 10.78
CA PHE A 6 16.95 11.17 9.96
C PHE A 6 15.88 12.20 10.38
N CYS A 7 14.62 11.78 10.54
CA CYS A 7 13.53 12.66 10.92
C CYS A 7 13.70 13.26 12.33
N ILE A 8 14.29 12.50 13.28
CA ILE A 8 14.58 12.99 14.63
C ILE A 8 15.72 14.01 14.63
N MET A 9 16.74 13.84 13.80
CA MET A 9 17.87 14.77 13.69
C MET A 9 17.55 16.02 12.86
N LEU A 10 16.60 15.92 11.92
CA LEU A 10 16.19 17.00 11.02
C LEU A 10 15.85 18.34 11.71
N PRO A 11 15.03 18.41 12.78
CA PRO A 11 14.72 19.68 13.43
C PRO A 11 15.96 20.35 14.03
N PHE A 12 16.93 19.58 14.53
CA PHE A 12 18.18 20.13 15.05
C PHE A 12 19.09 20.69 13.95
N ALA A 13 19.03 20.11 12.75
CA ALA A 13 19.75 20.64 11.59
C ALA A 13 19.12 21.96 11.08
N LEU A 14 17.78 22.08 11.13
CA LEU A 14 17.05 23.21 10.58
C LEU A 14 16.82 24.38 11.57
N VAL A 15 17.05 24.18 12.87
CA VAL A 15 16.76 25.20 13.90
C VAL A 15 17.56 26.49 13.73
N VAL A 16 18.80 26.38 13.22
CA VAL A 16 19.71 27.53 13.06
C VAL A 16 19.21 28.48 11.97
N ASP A 17 18.65 27.95 10.89
CA ASP A 17 18.22 28.75 9.75
C ASP A 17 16.76 29.21 9.91
N LEU A 18 15.86 28.32 10.34
CA LEU A 18 14.41 28.54 10.30
C LEU A 18 13.78 29.01 11.62
N HIS A 19 14.48 28.90 12.75
CA HIS A 19 14.01 29.30 14.08
C HIS A 19 12.57 28.84 14.38
N TYR A 20 11.59 29.75 14.41
CA TYR A 20 10.19 29.44 14.72
C TYR A 20 9.45 28.69 13.60
N MET A 21 9.95 28.72 12.36
CA MET A 21 9.37 27.97 11.24
C MET A 21 9.86 26.51 11.18
N THR A 22 10.91 26.18 11.94
CA THR A 22 11.49 24.84 12.01
C THR A 22 10.47 23.73 12.27
N PRO A 23 9.56 23.79 13.26
CA PRO A 23 8.60 22.71 13.46
C PRO A 23 7.68 22.47 12.26
N PHE A 24 7.26 23.54 11.56
CA PHE A 24 6.36 23.41 10.42
C PHE A 24 7.05 22.73 9.23
N ILE A 25 8.25 23.20 8.87
CA ILE A 25 9.00 22.65 7.74
C ILE A 25 9.56 21.27 8.08
N SER A 26 10.02 21.04 9.31
CA SER A 26 10.51 19.73 9.75
C SER A 26 9.39 18.69 9.69
N VAL A 27 8.18 19.00 10.16
CA VAL A 27 7.04 18.08 10.09
C VAL A 27 6.67 17.77 8.65
N LEU A 28 6.65 18.77 7.76
CA LEU A 28 6.35 18.57 6.34
C LEU A 28 7.34 17.59 5.68
N ILE A 29 8.65 17.80 5.88
CA ILE A 29 9.69 16.94 5.34
C ILE A 29 9.59 15.55 5.97
N SER A 30 9.52 15.45 7.30
CA SER A 30 9.42 14.16 7.99
C SER A 30 8.19 13.37 7.58
N TYR A 31 7.02 14.02 7.43
CA TYR A 31 5.81 13.39 6.93
C TYR A 31 6.06 12.76 5.55
N THR A 32 6.66 13.51 4.63
CA THR A 32 6.92 13.01 3.27
C THR A 32 7.82 11.76 3.29
N PHE A 33 8.89 11.79 4.08
CA PHE A 33 9.82 10.66 4.17
C PHE A 33 9.22 9.44 4.88
N ILE A 34 8.47 9.65 5.97
CA ILE A 34 7.81 8.54 6.69
C ILE A 34 6.70 7.93 5.86
N SER A 35 5.90 8.74 5.17
CA SER A 35 4.87 8.24 4.25
C SER A 35 5.47 7.43 3.11
N LEU A 36 6.64 7.83 2.59
CA LEU A 36 7.35 7.06 1.57
C LEU A 36 7.86 5.72 2.12
N ASP A 37 8.43 5.71 3.33
CA ASP A 37 8.89 4.48 4.01
C ASP A 37 7.73 3.49 4.22
N CYS A 38 6.58 4.00 4.69
CA CYS A 38 5.36 3.21 4.89
C CYS A 38 4.82 2.65 3.56
N LEU A 39 4.78 3.48 2.51
CA LEU A 39 4.33 3.03 1.19
C LEU A 39 5.26 1.95 0.63
N ALA A 40 6.57 2.04 0.86
CA ALA A 40 7.51 1.03 0.43
C ALA A 40 7.30 -0.31 1.17
N GLU A 41 6.93 -0.26 2.45
CA GLU A 41 6.58 -1.44 3.26
C GLU A 41 5.30 -2.12 2.72
N GLU A 42 4.26 -1.35 2.41
CA GLU A 42 3.04 -1.89 1.77
C GLU A 42 3.34 -2.52 0.40
N LEU A 43 4.26 -1.95 -0.39
CA LEU A 43 4.65 -2.49 -1.69
C LEU A 43 5.56 -3.72 -1.61
N GLU A 44 6.15 -4.02 -0.45
CA GLU A 44 7.06 -5.17 -0.27
C GLU A 44 6.31 -6.50 -0.19
N ASP A 45 5.07 -6.51 0.32
CA ASP A 45 4.23 -7.71 0.45
C ASP A 45 2.89 -7.61 -0.33
N PRO A 46 2.93 -7.51 -1.68
CA PRO A 46 1.72 -7.27 -2.48
C PRO A 46 0.77 -8.48 -2.54
N PHE A 47 1.15 -9.62 -1.97
CA PHE A 47 0.39 -10.87 -2.00
C PHE A 47 -0.19 -11.22 -0.62
N GLY A 48 -0.19 -10.26 0.30
CA GLY A 48 -0.82 -10.39 1.60
C GLY A 48 -2.34 -10.34 1.54
N THR A 49 -2.93 -9.88 2.64
CA THR A 49 -4.39 -9.76 2.81
C THR A 49 -4.82 -8.37 3.29
N GLU A 50 -3.91 -7.40 3.25
CA GLU A 50 -4.17 -6.00 3.56
C GLU A 50 -5.02 -5.35 2.45
N ASN A 51 -5.61 -4.19 2.74
CA ASN A 51 -6.54 -3.51 1.80
C ASN A 51 -5.88 -3.04 0.50
N ASN A 52 -4.57 -2.83 0.50
CA ASN A 52 -3.81 -2.35 -0.66
C ASN A 52 -3.12 -3.49 -1.43
N ASP A 53 -3.34 -4.74 -1.01
CA ASP A 53 -2.75 -5.93 -1.64
C ASP A 53 -3.52 -6.36 -2.88
N LEU A 54 -2.91 -7.24 -3.67
CA LEU A 54 -3.53 -7.76 -4.88
C LEU A 54 -4.73 -8.67 -4.53
N PRO A 55 -5.88 -8.52 -5.20
CA PRO A 55 -7.05 -9.36 -4.98
C PRO A 55 -6.87 -10.74 -5.66
N LEU A 56 -5.98 -11.57 -5.10
CA LEU A 56 -5.57 -12.84 -5.69
C LEU A 56 -6.74 -13.82 -5.86
N ASP A 57 -7.69 -13.89 -4.91
CA ASP A 57 -8.80 -14.85 -5.07
C ASP A 57 -9.73 -14.45 -6.22
N ALA A 58 -9.86 -13.14 -6.52
CA ALA A 58 -10.67 -12.67 -7.64
C ALA A 58 -9.98 -12.95 -8.96
N ILE A 59 -8.65 -12.81 -8.99
CA ILE A 59 -7.83 -13.17 -10.16
C ILE A 59 -7.93 -14.69 -10.40
N CYS A 60 -7.77 -15.51 -9.36
CA CYS A 60 -7.89 -16.96 -9.45
C CYS A 60 -9.29 -17.39 -9.91
N ASN A 61 -10.35 -16.79 -9.34
CA ASN A 61 -11.74 -17.05 -9.74
C ASN A 61 -12.00 -16.62 -11.20
N ALA A 62 -11.45 -15.49 -11.65
CA ALA A 62 -11.56 -15.08 -13.05
C ALA A 62 -10.86 -16.08 -13.99
N ILE A 63 -9.66 -16.54 -13.64
CA ILE A 63 -8.93 -17.56 -14.42
C ILE A 63 -9.71 -18.88 -14.46
N GLU A 64 -10.28 -19.32 -13.34
CA GLU A 64 -11.11 -20.52 -13.27
C GLU A 64 -12.33 -20.43 -14.20
N ILE A 65 -13.03 -19.29 -14.17
CA ILE A 65 -14.16 -19.00 -15.05
C ILE A 65 -13.73 -19.04 -16.53
N ASP A 66 -12.63 -18.37 -16.87
CA ASP A 66 -12.13 -18.32 -18.25
C ASP A 66 -11.76 -19.72 -18.76
N LEU A 67 -11.13 -20.56 -17.93
CA LEU A 67 -10.78 -21.94 -18.30
C LEU A 67 -12.00 -22.85 -18.48
N LEU A 68 -13.01 -22.73 -17.61
CA LEU A 68 -14.25 -23.50 -17.72
C LEU A 68 -15.05 -23.09 -18.96
N GLN A 69 -15.09 -21.79 -19.27
CA GLN A 69 -15.71 -21.27 -20.49
C GLN A 69 -15.03 -21.79 -21.75
N MET A 70 -13.69 -21.88 -21.76
CA MET A 70 -12.94 -22.43 -22.90
C MET A 70 -13.18 -23.92 -23.13
N ASN A 71 -13.60 -24.66 -22.09
CA ASN A 71 -13.90 -26.09 -22.16
C ASN A 71 -15.39 -26.40 -22.40
N ASP A 72 -16.23 -25.39 -22.67
CA ASP A 72 -17.69 -25.52 -22.83
C ASP A 72 -18.40 -26.20 -21.63
N GLU A 73 -17.87 -26.02 -20.42
CA GLU A 73 -18.46 -26.54 -19.17
C GLU A 73 -19.75 -25.78 -18.80
N ALA A 74 -20.77 -26.50 -18.32
CA ALA A 74 -22.08 -25.92 -18.02
C ALA A 74 -22.17 -25.26 -16.62
N GLU A 75 -21.34 -25.70 -15.67
CA GLU A 75 -21.24 -25.12 -14.33
C GLU A 75 -20.04 -24.19 -14.25
N ILE A 76 -20.33 -22.88 -14.26
CA ILE A 76 -19.31 -21.83 -14.09
C ILE A 76 -19.50 -21.23 -12.69
N PRO A 77 -18.44 -21.13 -11.86
CA PRO A 77 -18.53 -20.51 -10.55
C PRO A 77 -18.88 -19.02 -10.66
N ALA A 78 -19.57 -18.48 -9.64
CA ALA A 78 -19.95 -17.08 -9.64
C ALA A 78 -18.70 -16.18 -9.60
N LYS A 79 -18.69 -15.12 -10.41
CA LYS A 79 -17.61 -14.13 -10.40
C LYS A 79 -17.58 -13.40 -9.07
N ILE A 80 -16.50 -13.56 -8.32
CA ILE A 80 -16.28 -12.84 -7.08
C ILE A 80 -15.84 -11.41 -7.44
N LEU A 81 -16.63 -10.43 -7.02
CA LEU A 81 -16.31 -9.02 -7.20
C LEU A 81 -15.63 -8.52 -5.91
N PRO A 82 -14.46 -7.87 -6.01
CA PRO A 82 -13.85 -7.24 -4.84
C PRO A 82 -14.79 -6.19 -4.24
N ASP A 83 -14.79 -6.09 -2.91
CA ASP A 83 -15.54 -5.08 -2.18
C ASP A 83 -14.91 -3.68 -2.33
N ARG A 84 -15.43 -2.66 -1.63
CA ARG A 84 -14.88 -1.29 -1.69
C ARG A 84 -13.43 -1.16 -1.21
N HIS A 85 -12.89 -2.17 -0.54
CA HIS A 85 -11.53 -2.21 -0.01
C HIS A 85 -10.67 -3.24 -0.74
N TYR A 86 -11.10 -3.68 -1.93
CA TYR A 86 -10.40 -4.71 -2.72
C TYR A 86 -10.24 -6.05 -2.01
N GLN A 87 -10.96 -6.28 -0.91
CA GLN A 87 -10.97 -7.53 -0.18
C GLN A 87 -12.12 -8.42 -0.67
N LEU A 88 -11.89 -9.72 -0.62
CA LEU A 88 -12.84 -10.76 -1.02
C LEU A 88 -13.39 -11.40 0.25
N THR A 89 -14.21 -10.64 0.97
CA THR A 89 -15.04 -11.18 2.05
C THR A 89 -16.46 -11.39 1.57
#